data_AF-A0A955JZ19-F1
#
_entry.id   AF-A0A955JZ19-F1
#
_cell.length_a   1.000
_cell.length_b   1.000
_cell.length_c   1.000
_cell.angle_alpha   90.00
_cell.angle_beta   90.00
_cell.angle_gamma   90.00
#
_symmetry.space_group_name_H-M   'P 1'
#
loop_
_entity.id
_entity.type
_entity.pdbx_description
1 polymer ?
#
loop_
_entity_poly.entity_id
_entity_poly.type
_entity_poly.pdbx_seq_one_letter_code
_entity_poly.pdbx_strand_id
1 'polypeptide(L)'
;MGGLKLMELPHSITRQAYIEQIRIVEANLKAATSGDIDHALLTQVQKRLDSIAEKYQYSNEIGTARYKLYELQSLVHFFKGDDDNALDFINQAIEVRGNSYARAEKIKSQLQEKSHADNSQMHSRTKHEPPLQLQALITGQRSSAIVMAVLSVLSIYFIPWAIFYIILATKLKPQEVPSRGLIKGAAIATLPLCIGVIPIIIDIEFWKMNKKLKEYEELGDKAFMPDKEWQTLQTNHKKGGRVAKIILVTLLAVLALFVVAAILTSIVSNRFSNTTSFLSDSSMQPYTSSEHGFRVNFPGFPETEHSSVDVEGRTIPLTQYSKFFDNDSKGYMVQTGEYTSEIVQSGNERGIIDGAINGTAKSDGYTLLSSSNNSSVQGYPSGNASYTATQSGQTYDVYTINILRNTKLYTLISIGVSKTDFDAFVSSFQFI
;
A
#
# COMPACT_ATOMS: atom_id res chain seq x y z
N MET A 1 9.47 -41.87 -33.26
CA MET A 1 8.84 -40.56 -32.96
C MET A 1 8.00 -40.73 -31.71
N GLY A 2 8.58 -40.43 -30.55
CA GLY A 2 7.91 -40.58 -29.26
C GLY A 2 7.04 -39.36 -28.97
N GLY A 3 5.73 -39.57 -28.85
CA GLY A 3 4.79 -38.54 -28.43
C GLY A 3 5.12 -38.06 -27.02
N LEU A 4 5.30 -36.75 -26.87
CA LEU A 4 5.34 -36.05 -25.59
C LEU A 4 4.00 -36.26 -24.89
N LYS A 5 3.95 -37.27 -24.02
CA LYS A 5 2.89 -37.46 -23.04
C LYS A 5 2.92 -36.24 -22.14
N LEU A 6 1.94 -35.35 -22.27
CA LEU A 6 1.73 -34.22 -21.37
C LEU A 6 1.78 -34.76 -19.94
N MET A 7 2.80 -34.33 -19.20
CA MET A 7 3.04 -34.72 -17.83
C MET A 7 1.88 -34.17 -17.01
N GLU A 8 0.87 -35.00 -16.74
CA GLU A 8 -0.14 -34.71 -15.73
C GLU A 8 0.61 -34.57 -14.40
N LEU A 9 0.85 -33.33 -14.00
CA LEU A 9 1.50 -33.01 -12.75
C LEU A 9 0.74 -33.67 -11.59
N PRO A 10 1.45 -34.29 -10.63
CA PRO A 10 0.84 -34.91 -9.47
C PRO A 10 -0.07 -33.90 -8.78
N HIS A 11 -1.26 -34.35 -8.36
CA HIS A 11 -2.28 -33.50 -7.74
C HIS A 11 -1.70 -32.73 -6.56
N SER A 12 -1.31 -31.46 -6.76
CA SER A 12 -0.90 -30.59 -5.66
C SER A 12 -2.07 -30.44 -4.70
N ILE A 13 -1.77 -30.36 -3.40
CA ILE A 13 -2.76 -30.09 -2.35
C ILE A 13 -3.57 -28.83 -2.71
N THR A 14 -2.90 -27.84 -3.31
CA THR A 14 -3.51 -26.62 -3.86
C THR A 14 -4.56 -26.90 -4.93
N ARG A 15 -4.25 -27.77 -5.91
CA ARG A 15 -5.18 -28.16 -6.99
C ARG A 15 -6.37 -28.96 -6.45
N GLN A 16 -6.15 -29.84 -5.48
CA GLN A 16 -7.24 -30.59 -4.83
C GLN A 16 -8.18 -29.65 -4.06
N ALA A 17 -7.63 -28.72 -3.28
CA ALA A 17 -8.41 -27.71 -2.57
C ALA A 17 -9.24 -26.85 -3.54
N TYR A 18 -8.65 -26.45 -4.67
CA TYR A 18 -9.37 -25.73 -5.73
C TYR A 18 -10.53 -26.55 -6.30
N ILE A 19 -10.29 -27.82 -6.66
CA ILE A 19 -11.32 -28.71 -7.22
C ILE A 19 -12.49 -28.88 -6.24
N GLU A 20 -12.20 -29.02 -4.94
CA GLU A 20 -13.24 -29.15 -3.92
C GLU A 20 -14.08 -27.89 -3.80
N GLN A 21 -13.45 -26.71 -3.81
CA GLN A 21 -14.18 -25.44 -3.80
C GLN A 21 -15.07 -25.29 -5.05
N ILE A 22 -14.54 -25.60 -6.22
CA ILE A 22 -15.29 -25.59 -7.48
C ILE A 22 -16.49 -26.53 -7.44
N ARG A 23 -16.35 -27.75 -6.91
CA ARG A 23 -17.44 -28.71 -6.74
C ARG A 23 -18.57 -28.14 -5.89
N ILE A 24 -18.24 -27.44 -4.81
CA ILE A 24 -19.25 -26.82 -3.94
C ILE A 24 -19.97 -25.69 -4.69
N VAL A 25 -19.24 -24.87 -5.46
CA VAL A 25 -19.84 -23.83 -6.29
C VAL A 25 -20.77 -24.43 -7.36
N GLU A 26 -20.38 -25.53 -8.01
CA GLU A 26 -21.22 -26.22 -8.98
C GLU A 26 -22.53 -26.72 -8.36
N ALA A 27 -22.46 -27.31 -7.16
CA ALA A 27 -23.65 -27.76 -6.44
C ALA A 27 -24.59 -26.60 -6.09
N ASN A 28 -24.04 -25.49 -5.58
CA ASN A 28 -24.81 -24.31 -5.23
C ASN A 28 -25.42 -23.62 -6.45
N LEU A 29 -24.66 -23.52 -7.56
CA LEU A 29 -25.16 -22.97 -8.81
C LEU A 29 -26.30 -23.83 -9.37
N LYS A 30 -26.14 -25.15 -9.36
CA LYS A 30 -27.21 -26.07 -9.78
C LYS A 30 -28.46 -25.90 -8.91
N ALA A 31 -28.31 -25.75 -7.59
CA ALA A 31 -29.42 -25.50 -6.69
C ALA A 31 -30.11 -24.16 -6.99
N ALA A 32 -29.33 -23.10 -7.24
CA ALA A 32 -29.84 -21.76 -7.56
C ALA A 32 -30.62 -21.69 -8.88
N THR A 33 -30.40 -22.66 -9.78
CA THR A 33 -30.98 -22.67 -11.13
C THR A 33 -31.92 -23.87 -11.36
N SER A 34 -32.24 -24.64 -10.31
CA SER A 34 -33.16 -25.77 -10.39
C SER A 34 -34.59 -25.30 -10.13
N GLY A 35 -35.26 -24.78 -11.17
CA GLY A 35 -36.59 -24.19 -11.08
C GLY A 35 -36.55 -22.69 -11.34
N ASP A 36 -37.26 -21.91 -10.54
CA ASP A 36 -37.14 -20.45 -10.54
C ASP A 36 -35.74 -20.04 -10.07
N ILE A 37 -35.18 -19.01 -10.69
CA ILE A 37 -33.83 -18.56 -10.39
C ILE A 37 -33.81 -17.92 -9.00
N ASP A 38 -33.10 -18.54 -8.06
CA ASP A 38 -32.85 -17.98 -6.74
C ASP A 38 -31.71 -16.95 -6.82
N HIS A 39 -32.07 -15.68 -7.02
CA HIS A 39 -31.11 -14.58 -7.11
C HIS A 39 -30.25 -14.39 -5.84
N ALA A 40 -30.77 -14.76 -4.66
CA ALA A 40 -30.03 -14.64 -3.42
C ALA A 40 -28.92 -15.71 -3.36
N LEU A 41 -29.25 -16.95 -3.72
CA LEU A 41 -28.27 -18.03 -3.80
C LEU A 41 -27.26 -17.77 -4.93
N LEU A 42 -27.70 -17.24 -6.08
CA LEU A 42 -26.83 -16.84 -7.18
C LEU A 42 -25.82 -15.74 -6.79
N THR A 43 -26.23 -14.81 -5.92
CA THR A 43 -25.34 -13.79 -5.35
C THR A 43 -24.30 -14.40 -4.41
N GLN A 44 -24.66 -15.42 -3.62
CA GLN A 44 -23.71 -16.15 -2.78
C GLN A 44 -22.72 -16.96 -3.63
N VAL A 45 -23.18 -17.57 -4.72
CA VAL A 45 -22.34 -18.26 -5.71
C VAL A 45 -21.32 -17.29 -6.31
N GLN A 46 -21.73 -16.08 -6.71
CA GLN A 46 -20.83 -15.04 -7.23
C GLN A 46 -19.75 -14.68 -6.20
N LYS A 47 -20.13 -14.35 -4.95
CA LYS A 47 -19.17 -13.98 -3.90
C LYS A 47 -18.13 -15.08 -3.67
N ARG A 48 -18.56 -16.34 -3.74
CA ARG A 48 -17.66 -17.48 -3.58
C ARG A 48 -16.73 -17.64 -4.78
N LEU A 49 -17.22 -17.43 -6.00
CA LEU A 49 -16.38 -17.40 -7.20
C LEU A 49 -15.34 -16.28 -7.14
N ASP A 50 -15.72 -15.09 -6.68
CA ASP A 50 -14.80 -13.95 -6.54
C ASP A 50 -13.67 -14.26 -5.55
N SER A 51 -14.00 -14.89 -4.42
CA SER A 51 -13.00 -15.33 -3.43
C SER A 51 -12.08 -16.44 -3.98
N ILE A 52 -12.62 -17.37 -4.79
CA ILE A 52 -11.80 -18.39 -5.47
C ILE A 52 -10.90 -17.71 -6.52
N ALA A 53 -11.41 -16.73 -7.26
CA ALA A 53 -10.66 -16.00 -8.27
C ALA A 53 -9.48 -15.25 -7.65
N GLU A 54 -9.71 -14.49 -6.58
CA GLU A 54 -8.66 -13.76 -5.85
C GLU A 54 -7.49 -14.66 -5.49
N LYS A 55 -7.78 -15.88 -5.03
CA LYS A 55 -6.75 -16.83 -4.59
C LYS A 55 -6.09 -17.62 -5.72
N TYR A 56 -6.83 -17.91 -6.79
CA TYR A 56 -6.44 -18.98 -7.72
C TYR A 56 -6.36 -18.57 -9.20
N GLN A 57 -6.89 -17.42 -9.61
CA GLN A 57 -6.95 -17.03 -11.03
C GLN A 57 -5.55 -16.89 -11.68
N TYR A 58 -4.53 -16.50 -10.91
CA TYR A 58 -3.15 -16.38 -11.38
C TYR A 58 -2.24 -17.53 -10.92
N SER A 59 -2.80 -18.58 -10.29
CA SER A 59 -2.00 -19.69 -9.77
C SER A 59 -1.55 -20.64 -10.87
N ASN A 60 -0.23 -20.73 -11.07
CA ASN A 60 0.38 -21.69 -12.00
C ASN A 60 0.20 -23.15 -11.54
N GLU A 61 0.01 -23.39 -10.24
CA GLU A 61 -0.14 -24.74 -9.66
C GLU A 61 -1.46 -25.41 -10.05
N ILE A 62 -2.47 -24.63 -10.45
CA ILE A 62 -3.78 -25.14 -10.88
C ILE A 62 -3.76 -25.46 -12.39
N GLY A 63 -2.88 -24.78 -13.13
CA GLY A 63 -2.73 -24.96 -14.57
C GLY A 63 -4.02 -24.64 -15.33
N THR A 64 -4.38 -25.52 -16.26
CA THR A 64 -5.57 -25.35 -17.12
C THR A 64 -6.88 -25.53 -16.37
N ALA A 65 -6.90 -26.18 -15.18
CA ALA A 65 -8.13 -26.39 -14.40
C ALA A 65 -8.82 -25.07 -13.99
N ARG A 66 -8.12 -23.94 -14.09
CA ARG A 66 -8.66 -22.59 -13.95
C ARG A 66 -9.80 -22.27 -14.92
N TYR A 67 -9.88 -22.94 -16.08
CA TYR A 67 -10.98 -22.73 -17.04
C TYR A 67 -12.36 -22.88 -16.38
N LYS A 68 -12.45 -23.74 -15.36
CA LYS A 68 -13.68 -24.04 -14.67
C LYS A 68 -14.22 -22.88 -13.83
N LEU A 69 -13.33 -22.03 -13.30
CA LEU A 69 -13.70 -20.79 -12.62
C LEU A 69 -14.44 -19.85 -13.59
N TYR A 70 -13.84 -19.61 -14.75
CA TYR A 70 -14.41 -18.74 -15.80
C TYR A 70 -15.70 -19.31 -16.40
N GLU A 71 -15.78 -20.64 -16.59
CA GLU A 71 -17.02 -21.29 -17.00
C GLU A 71 -18.17 -21.03 -16.00
N LEU A 72 -17.90 -21.09 -14.70
CA LEU A 72 -18.91 -20.86 -13.67
C LEU A 72 -19.28 -19.37 -13.55
N GLN A 73 -18.33 -18.46 -13.70
CA GLN A 73 -18.60 -17.02 -13.79
C GLN A 73 -19.50 -16.71 -14.98
N SER A 74 -19.21 -17.29 -16.15
CA SER A 74 -20.07 -17.16 -17.34
C SER A 74 -21.51 -17.61 -17.06
N LEU A 75 -21.69 -18.76 -16.41
CA LEU A 75 -23.03 -19.26 -16.08
C LEU A 75 -23.77 -18.34 -15.10
N VAL A 76 -23.09 -17.77 -14.11
CA VAL A 76 -23.72 -16.81 -13.19
C VAL A 76 -24.21 -15.57 -13.94
N HIS A 77 -23.40 -15.00 -14.83
CA HIS A 77 -23.80 -13.85 -15.65
C HIS A 77 -24.94 -14.21 -16.62
N PHE A 78 -24.89 -15.40 -17.22
CA PHE A 78 -25.97 -15.92 -18.07
C PHE A 78 -27.32 -15.96 -17.33
N PHE A 79 -27.35 -16.50 -16.10
CA PHE A 79 -28.58 -16.55 -15.29
C PHE A 79 -29.00 -15.19 -14.72
N LYS A 80 -28.10 -14.19 -14.67
CA LYS A 80 -28.44 -12.80 -14.33
C LYS A 80 -28.98 -12.01 -15.52
N GLY A 81 -28.92 -12.56 -16.73
CA GLY A 81 -29.27 -11.85 -17.97
C GLY A 81 -28.20 -10.87 -18.46
N ASP A 82 -26.97 -11.01 -17.96
CA ASP A 82 -25.82 -10.19 -18.35
C ASP A 82 -25.01 -10.93 -19.42
N ASP A 83 -25.57 -10.93 -20.63
CA ASP A 83 -25.13 -11.79 -21.72
C ASP A 83 -23.73 -11.41 -22.24
N ASP A 84 -23.36 -10.13 -22.18
CA ASP A 84 -22.05 -9.62 -22.60
C ASP A 84 -20.92 -10.15 -21.71
N ASN A 85 -21.08 -10.05 -20.38
CA ASN A 85 -20.10 -10.59 -19.44
C ASN A 85 -20.09 -12.12 -19.46
N ALA A 86 -21.25 -12.76 -19.65
CA ALA A 86 -21.32 -14.20 -19.82
C ALA A 86 -20.51 -14.69 -21.04
N LEU A 87 -20.55 -13.92 -22.15
CA LEU A 87 -19.81 -14.22 -23.37
C LEU A 87 -18.29 -13.99 -23.18
N ASP A 88 -17.89 -12.94 -22.47
CA ASP A 88 -16.48 -12.68 -22.19
C ASP A 88 -15.86 -13.82 -21.35
N PHE A 89 -16.51 -14.18 -20.24
CA PHE A 89 -16.02 -15.24 -19.36
C PHE A 89 -15.98 -16.62 -20.04
N ILE A 90 -16.91 -16.95 -20.95
CA ILE A 90 -16.85 -18.23 -21.66
C ILE A 90 -15.71 -18.27 -22.68
N ASN A 91 -15.40 -17.14 -23.33
CA ASN A 91 -14.24 -17.06 -24.22
C ASN A 91 -12.93 -17.19 -23.42
N GLN A 92 -12.83 -16.54 -22.25
CA GLN A 92 -11.69 -16.72 -21.34
C GLN A 92 -11.56 -18.19 -20.87
N ALA A 93 -12.66 -18.89 -20.60
CA ALA A 93 -12.65 -20.31 -20.26
C ALA A 93 -12.07 -21.17 -21.40
N ILE A 94 -12.47 -20.91 -22.65
CA ILE A 94 -11.94 -21.60 -23.84
C ILE A 94 -10.44 -21.34 -24.00
N GLU A 95 -10.01 -20.09 -23.85
CA GLU A 95 -8.60 -19.69 -23.96
C GLU A 95 -7.73 -20.39 -22.92
N VAL A 96 -8.14 -20.34 -21.64
CA VAL A 96 -7.40 -20.93 -20.52
C VAL A 96 -7.34 -22.46 -20.61
N ARG A 97 -8.38 -23.08 -21.15
CA ARG A 97 -8.39 -24.52 -21.42
C ARG A 97 -7.51 -24.89 -22.62
N GLY A 98 -7.32 -23.96 -23.56
CA GLY A 98 -6.55 -24.13 -24.80
C GLY A 98 -7.34 -24.80 -25.94
N ASN A 99 -8.60 -25.18 -25.71
CA ASN A 99 -9.50 -25.69 -26.74
C ASN A 99 -10.97 -25.45 -26.39
N SER A 100 -11.78 -25.37 -27.45
CA SER A 100 -13.24 -25.37 -27.32
C SER A 100 -13.75 -26.73 -26.82
N TYR A 101 -14.92 -26.71 -26.18
CA TYR A 101 -15.58 -27.89 -25.64
C TYR A 101 -17.09 -27.74 -25.67
N ALA A 102 -17.79 -28.88 -25.75
CA ALA A 102 -19.23 -28.93 -26.02
C ALA A 102 -20.08 -28.02 -25.12
N ARG A 103 -19.75 -27.93 -23.82
CA ARG A 103 -20.50 -27.08 -22.88
C ARG A 103 -20.31 -25.58 -23.16
N ALA A 104 -19.10 -25.13 -23.47
CA ALA A 104 -18.84 -23.74 -23.80
C ALA A 104 -19.49 -23.33 -25.12
N GLU A 105 -19.42 -24.17 -26.14
CA GLU A 105 -20.11 -23.91 -27.41
C GLU A 105 -21.61 -23.80 -27.23
N LYS A 106 -22.21 -24.68 -26.40
CA LYS A 106 -23.63 -24.59 -26.08
C LYS A 106 -24.00 -23.24 -25.44
N ILE A 107 -23.24 -22.78 -24.45
CA ILE A 107 -23.49 -21.49 -23.78
C ILE A 107 -23.33 -20.34 -24.78
N LYS A 108 -22.28 -20.37 -25.60
CA LYS A 108 -21.99 -19.36 -26.61
C LYS A 108 -23.11 -19.25 -27.65
N SER A 109 -23.59 -20.38 -28.18
CA SER A 109 -24.72 -20.40 -29.11
C SER A 109 -25.99 -19.84 -28.47
N GLN A 110 -26.29 -20.18 -27.21
CA GLN A 110 -27.45 -19.67 -26.49
C GLN A 110 -27.40 -18.15 -26.28
N LEU A 111 -26.22 -17.61 -25.94
CA LEU A 111 -25.99 -16.17 -25.79
C LEU A 111 -26.16 -15.42 -27.13
N GLN A 112 -25.65 -15.98 -28.22
CA GLN A 112 -25.74 -15.38 -29.55
C GLN A 112 -27.18 -15.42 -30.10
N GLU A 113 -27.90 -16.53 -29.92
CA GLU A 113 -29.30 -16.67 -30.36
C GLU A 113 -30.23 -15.68 -29.64
N LYS A 114 -30.01 -15.48 -28.32
CA LYS A 114 -30.77 -14.52 -27.51
C LYS A 114 -30.54 -13.06 -27.95
N SER A 115 -29.31 -12.70 -28.28
CA SER A 115 -28.96 -11.37 -28.83
C SER A 115 -29.64 -11.08 -30.18
N HIS A 116 -29.87 -12.11 -30.99
CA HIS A 116 -30.61 -11.97 -32.26
C HIS A 116 -32.13 -11.82 -32.06
N ALA A 117 -32.69 -12.40 -31.00
CA ALA A 117 -34.12 -12.27 -30.68
C ALA A 117 -34.49 -10.87 -30.15
N ASP A 118 -33.67 -10.28 -29.26
CA ASP A 118 -33.93 -8.95 -28.66
C ASP A 118 -33.76 -7.78 -29.65
N ASN A 119 -33.03 -7.99 -30.76
CA ASN A 119 -32.84 -6.97 -31.79
C ASN A 119 -34.09 -6.66 -32.63
N SER A 120 -35.19 -7.41 -32.47
CA SER A 120 -36.44 -7.15 -33.20
C SER A 120 -37.40 -6.17 -32.51
N GLN A 121 -37.13 -5.73 -31.27
CA GLN A 121 -38.10 -4.94 -30.49
C GLN A 121 -37.57 -3.64 -29.86
N MET A 122 -36.30 -3.26 -30.08
CA MET A 122 -35.72 -2.11 -29.37
C MET A 122 -35.04 -1.10 -30.31
N HIS A 123 -35.83 -0.49 -31.20
CA HIS A 123 -35.49 0.82 -31.78
C HIS A 123 -35.80 1.93 -30.77
N SER A 124 -34.94 2.12 -29.77
CA SER A 124 -34.44 3.46 -29.42
C SER A 124 -33.43 3.36 -28.28
N ARG A 125 -32.32 4.06 -28.47
CA ARG A 125 -31.37 4.51 -27.44
C ARG A 125 -30.43 3.43 -26.88
N THR A 126 -29.26 3.34 -27.50
CA THR A 126 -27.98 3.50 -26.77
C THR A 126 -26.89 3.95 -27.76
N LYS A 127 -26.06 4.89 -27.30
CA LYS A 127 -24.81 5.29 -27.94
C LYS A 127 -24.01 4.03 -28.28
N HIS A 128 -23.41 3.99 -29.47
CA HIS A 128 -22.34 3.03 -29.77
C HIS A 128 -21.23 3.18 -28.73
N GLU A 129 -21.23 2.30 -27.74
CA GLU A 129 -20.04 1.97 -26.99
C GLU A 129 -19.23 0.98 -27.83
N PRO A 130 -17.91 1.19 -27.98
CA PRO A 130 -17.08 0.30 -28.77
C PRO A 130 -17.03 -1.10 -28.13
N PRO A 131 -16.80 -2.15 -28.93
CA PRO A 131 -16.86 -3.54 -28.47
C PRO A 131 -15.99 -3.78 -27.23
N LEU A 132 -16.44 -4.60 -26.28
CA LEU A 132 -15.82 -4.83 -24.96
C LEU A 132 -14.34 -5.23 -25.00
N GLN A 133 -13.84 -5.79 -26.10
CA GLN A 133 -12.40 -6.01 -26.29
C GLN A 133 -11.65 -4.71 -26.53
N LEU A 134 -12.19 -3.79 -27.32
CA LEU A 134 -11.66 -2.44 -27.49
C LEU A 134 -11.89 -1.62 -26.22
N GLN A 135 -13.01 -1.82 -25.53
CA GLN A 135 -13.28 -1.17 -24.25
C GLN A 135 -12.29 -1.67 -23.20
N ALA A 136 -12.09 -2.97 -23.00
CA ALA A 136 -11.08 -3.55 -22.10
C ALA A 136 -9.64 -3.21 -22.51
N LEU A 137 -9.32 -3.11 -23.80
CA LEU A 137 -8.03 -2.62 -24.28
C LEU A 137 -7.88 -1.12 -23.98
N ILE A 138 -8.94 -0.32 -24.11
CA ILE A 138 -8.96 1.10 -23.78
C ILE A 138 -8.96 1.31 -22.26
N THR A 139 -9.64 0.49 -21.45
CA THR A 139 -9.65 0.57 -19.99
C THR A 139 -8.32 0.06 -19.43
N GLY A 140 -7.74 -0.97 -20.04
CA GLY A 140 -6.39 -1.48 -19.77
C GLY A 140 -5.30 -0.49 -20.20
N GLN A 141 -5.47 0.19 -21.35
CA GLN A 141 -4.58 1.28 -21.76
C GLN A 141 -4.75 2.53 -20.91
N ARG A 142 -5.96 2.84 -20.44
CA ARG A 142 -6.22 3.97 -19.53
C ARG A 142 -5.68 3.67 -18.13
N SER A 143 -5.86 2.46 -17.61
CA SER A 143 -5.29 2.07 -16.33
C SER A 143 -3.76 2.00 -16.40
N SER A 144 -3.20 1.46 -17.49
CA SER A 144 -1.76 1.54 -17.80
C SER A 144 -1.27 2.98 -17.86
N ALA A 145 -1.94 3.86 -18.62
CA ALA A 145 -1.56 5.27 -18.73
C ALA A 145 -1.67 6.01 -17.38
N ILE A 146 -2.66 5.70 -16.55
CA ILE A 146 -2.80 6.27 -15.21
C ILE A 146 -1.69 5.75 -14.29
N VAL A 147 -1.41 4.44 -14.30
CA VAL A 147 -0.31 3.84 -13.53
C VAL A 147 1.03 4.44 -13.96
N MET A 148 1.25 4.62 -15.26
CA MET A 148 2.46 5.22 -15.83
C MET A 148 2.58 6.72 -15.52
N ALA A 149 1.46 7.45 -15.50
CA ALA A 149 1.42 8.85 -15.07
C ALA A 149 1.73 8.96 -13.56
N VAL A 150 1.18 8.09 -12.74
CA VAL A 150 1.48 8.02 -11.30
C VAL A 150 2.95 7.66 -11.06
N LEU A 151 3.49 6.68 -11.79
CA LEU A 151 4.91 6.31 -11.73
C LEU A 151 5.82 7.46 -12.20
N SER A 152 5.41 8.25 -13.20
CA SER A 152 6.15 9.45 -13.63
C SER A 152 6.11 10.58 -12.60
N VAL A 153 4.98 10.79 -11.92
CA VAL A 153 4.89 11.78 -10.84
C VAL A 153 5.71 11.34 -9.63
N LEU A 154 5.65 10.04 -9.28
CA LEU A 154 6.48 9.46 -8.23
C LEU A 154 7.97 9.57 -8.58
N SER A 155 8.38 9.33 -9.82
CA SER A 155 9.78 9.46 -10.20
C SER A 155 10.30 10.89 -10.03
N ILE A 156 9.49 11.91 -10.37
CA ILE A 156 9.81 13.32 -10.11
C ILE A 156 9.99 13.58 -8.60
N TYR A 157 9.15 12.99 -7.76
CA TYR A 157 9.26 13.10 -6.29
C TYR A 157 10.56 12.49 -5.74
N PHE A 158 11.09 11.43 -6.37
CA PHE A 158 12.32 10.77 -5.93
C PHE A 158 13.63 11.39 -6.48
N ILE A 159 13.58 12.26 -7.49
CA ILE A 159 14.79 12.93 -8.04
C ILE A 159 15.55 13.73 -6.97
N PRO A 160 14.91 14.56 -6.11
CA PRO A 160 15.61 15.29 -5.06
C PRO A 160 16.31 14.36 -4.04
N TRP A 161 15.68 13.22 -3.71
CA TRP A 161 16.25 12.23 -2.80
C TRP A 161 17.47 11.53 -3.41
N ALA A 162 17.44 11.21 -4.70
CA ALA A 162 18.61 10.64 -5.38
C ALA A 162 19.81 11.62 -5.40
N ILE A 163 19.56 12.91 -5.65
CA ILE A 163 20.60 13.95 -5.58
C ILE A 163 21.17 14.06 -4.15
N PHE A 164 20.31 14.02 -3.13
CA PHE A 164 20.72 14.01 -1.73
C PHE A 164 21.65 12.81 -1.42
N TYR A 165 21.31 11.60 -1.88
CA TYR A 165 22.15 10.42 -1.67
C TYR A 165 23.49 10.48 -2.43
N ILE A 166 23.53 11.08 -3.62
CA ILE A 166 24.80 11.31 -4.35
C ILE A 166 25.69 12.31 -3.60
N ILE A 167 25.11 13.38 -3.04
CA ILE A 167 25.86 14.35 -2.22
C ILE A 167 26.36 13.68 -0.93
N LEU A 168 25.56 12.83 -0.30
CA LEU A 168 25.96 12.06 0.89
C LEU A 168 27.12 11.10 0.56
N ALA A 169 27.03 10.39 -0.57
CA ALA A 169 28.07 9.47 -1.04
C ALA A 169 29.40 10.16 -1.35
N THR A 170 29.36 11.38 -1.90
CA THR A 170 30.58 12.16 -2.24
C THR A 170 31.25 12.81 -1.02
N LYS A 171 30.52 12.98 0.09
CA LYS A 171 31.08 13.49 1.36
C LYS A 171 31.64 12.41 2.28
N LEU A 172 31.39 11.13 2.00
CA LEU A 172 31.95 10.01 2.76
C LEU A 172 33.42 9.79 2.36
N LYS A 173 34.32 9.76 3.36
CA LYS A 173 35.75 9.53 3.13
C LYS A 173 35.96 8.06 2.71
N PRO A 174 36.76 7.78 1.65
CA PRO A 174 36.89 6.44 1.07
C PRO A 174 37.57 5.39 1.97
N GLN A 175 38.05 5.77 3.16
CA GLN A 175 38.71 4.88 4.12
C GLN A 175 37.74 4.24 5.12
N GLU A 176 36.50 4.72 5.20
CA GLU A 176 35.44 4.15 6.03
C GLU A 176 34.50 3.35 5.14
N VAL A 177 34.43 2.04 5.36
CA VAL A 177 33.57 1.16 4.56
C VAL A 177 32.10 1.58 4.84
N PRO A 178 31.34 2.05 3.83
CA PRO A 178 29.99 2.52 4.06
C PRO A 178 29.15 1.38 4.64
N SER A 179 28.35 1.70 5.67
CA SER A 179 27.53 0.71 6.36
C SER A 179 26.62 0.00 5.35
N ARG A 180 26.44 -1.31 5.51
CA ARG A 180 25.57 -2.11 4.60
C ARG A 180 24.16 -1.53 4.49
N GLY A 181 23.68 -0.80 5.51
CA GLY A 181 22.41 -0.08 5.49
C GLY A 181 22.39 1.09 4.50
N LEU A 182 23.48 1.86 4.40
CA LEU A 182 23.57 3.00 3.50
C LEU A 182 23.62 2.57 2.02
N ILE A 183 24.36 1.49 1.73
CA ILE A 183 24.39 0.89 0.39
C ILE A 183 23.01 0.34 0.00
N LYS A 184 22.32 -0.34 0.94
CA LYS A 184 20.95 -0.82 0.71
C LYS A 184 19.97 0.34 0.51
N GLY A 185 20.08 1.41 1.31
CA GLY A 185 19.25 2.60 1.17
C GLY A 185 19.45 3.31 -0.18
N ALA A 186 20.70 3.46 -0.63
CA ALA A 186 21.00 4.04 -1.95
C ALA A 186 20.54 3.14 -3.11
N ALA A 187 20.69 1.81 -3.00
CA ALA A 187 20.17 0.87 -3.98
C ALA A 187 18.63 0.88 -4.05
N ILE A 188 17.95 0.96 -2.90
CA ILE A 188 16.49 1.07 -2.82
C ILE A 188 16.00 2.42 -3.34
N ALA A 189 16.74 3.51 -3.12
CA ALA A 189 16.37 4.84 -3.61
C ALA A 189 16.61 5.00 -5.13
N THR A 190 17.58 4.29 -5.70
CA THR A 190 17.89 4.34 -7.14
C THR A 190 17.03 3.38 -7.96
N LEU A 191 16.50 2.31 -7.35
CA LEU A 191 15.64 1.33 -8.01
C LEU A 191 14.37 1.94 -8.65
N PRO A 192 13.62 2.85 -7.98
CA PRO A 192 12.48 3.55 -8.58
C PRO A 192 12.87 4.46 -9.74
N LEU A 193 14.10 4.99 -9.76
CA LEU A 193 14.59 5.84 -10.84
C LEU A 193 14.85 5.00 -12.10
N CYS A 194 15.43 3.81 -11.95
CA CYS A 194 15.59 2.84 -13.02
C CYS A 194 14.24 2.27 -13.49
N ILE A 195 13.33 1.96 -12.55
CA ILE A 195 11.97 1.47 -12.84
C ILE A 195 11.08 2.58 -13.41
N GLY A 196 11.35 3.87 -13.17
CA GLY A 196 10.58 4.98 -13.75
C GLY A 196 11.01 5.33 -15.17
N VAL A 197 12.32 5.30 -15.46
CA VAL A 197 12.85 5.70 -16.78
C VAL A 197 12.66 4.62 -17.84
N ILE A 198 12.80 3.34 -17.48
CA ILE A 198 12.67 2.22 -18.43
C ILE A 198 11.26 2.15 -19.05
N PRO A 199 10.16 2.24 -18.28
CA PRO A 199 8.81 2.27 -18.83
C PRO A 199 8.55 3.49 -19.69
N ILE A 200 9.10 4.68 -19.36
CA ILE A 200 8.97 5.87 -20.21
C ILE A 200 9.61 5.63 -21.59
N ILE A 201 10.79 5.00 -21.63
CA ILE A 201 11.45 4.64 -22.89
C ILE A 201 10.64 3.60 -23.66
N ILE A 202 10.12 2.57 -22.98
CA ILE A 202 9.25 1.55 -23.57
C ILE A 202 7.98 2.18 -24.14
N ASP A 203 7.37 3.14 -23.44
CA ASP A 203 6.14 3.82 -23.86
C ASP A 203 6.38 4.70 -25.11
N ILE A 204 7.55 5.36 -25.20
CA ILE A 204 7.96 6.11 -26.39
C ILE A 204 8.14 5.16 -27.60
N GLU A 205 8.79 4.01 -27.41
CA GLU A 205 8.94 3.03 -28.49
C GLU A 205 7.61 2.36 -28.86
N PHE A 206 6.75 2.05 -27.88
CA PHE A 206 5.39 1.55 -28.13
C PHE A 206 4.53 2.56 -28.86
N TRP A 207 4.61 3.85 -28.52
CA TRP A 207 3.91 4.90 -29.23
C TRP A 207 4.38 5.02 -30.69
N LYS A 208 5.69 4.91 -30.94
CA LYS A 208 6.24 4.85 -32.31
C LYS A 208 5.74 3.64 -33.08
N MET A 209 5.69 2.46 -32.45
CA MET A 209 5.18 1.23 -33.06
C MET A 209 3.69 1.33 -33.36
N ASN A 210 2.90 1.85 -32.43
CA ASN A 210 1.46 2.03 -32.59
C ASN A 210 1.13 3.05 -33.70
N LYS A 211 1.94 4.11 -33.82
CA LYS A 211 1.87 5.03 -34.95
C LYS A 211 2.16 4.33 -36.28
N LYS A 212 3.20 3.49 -36.36
CA LYS A 212 3.49 2.70 -37.56
C LYS A 212 2.37 1.71 -37.87
N LEU A 213 1.81 1.03 -36.86
CA LEU A 213 0.70 0.09 -37.02
C LEU A 213 -0.52 0.79 -37.62
N LYS A 214 -0.83 1.99 -37.14
CA LYS A 214 -1.92 2.82 -37.66
C LYS A 214 -1.66 3.33 -39.08
N GLU A 215 -0.40 3.63 -39.43
CA GLU A 215 0.00 3.92 -40.81
C GLU A 215 -0.17 2.69 -41.73
N TYR A 216 0.11 1.46 -41.24
CA TYR A 216 -0.12 0.22 -41.99
C TYR A 216 -1.60 -0.15 -42.15
N GLU A 217 -2.41 0.10 -41.12
CA GLU A 217 -3.87 -0.11 -41.14
C GLU A 217 -4.54 0.88 -42.10
N GLU A 218 -4.10 2.15 -42.09
CA GLU A 218 -4.52 3.13 -43.09
C GLU A 218 -3.99 2.83 -44.51
N LEU A 219 -2.84 2.16 -44.64
CA LEU A 219 -2.31 1.71 -45.93
C LEU A 219 -3.09 0.52 -46.51
N GLY A 220 -3.67 -0.35 -45.66
CA GLY A 220 -4.49 -1.49 -46.09
C GLY A 220 -5.74 -1.04 -46.86
N ASP A 221 -6.43 -0.01 -46.36
CA ASP A 221 -7.60 0.57 -47.02
C ASP A 221 -7.23 1.52 -48.18
N LYS A 222 -6.01 2.09 -48.17
CA LYS A 222 -5.53 3.03 -49.21
C LYS A 222 -4.74 2.36 -50.34
N ALA A 223 -4.40 1.08 -50.24
CA ALA A 223 -3.63 0.34 -51.25
C ALA A 223 -4.33 0.21 -52.62
N PHE A 224 -5.62 0.57 -52.71
CA PHE A 224 -6.43 0.50 -53.93
C PHE A 224 -7.02 1.85 -54.36
N MET A 225 -6.59 2.98 -53.79
CA MET A 225 -7.05 4.32 -54.21
C MET A 225 -6.27 4.82 -55.45
N PRO A 226 -6.95 5.36 -56.48
CA PRO A 226 -6.28 5.94 -57.64
C PRO A 226 -5.51 7.22 -57.30
N ASP A 227 -4.33 7.39 -57.90
CA ASP A 227 -3.31 8.45 -57.60
C ASP A 227 -3.84 9.89 -57.52
N LYS A 228 -4.98 10.19 -58.17
CA LYS A 228 -5.60 11.52 -58.15
C LYS A 228 -6.28 11.88 -56.81
N GLU A 229 -6.81 10.90 -56.07
CA GLU A 229 -7.48 11.16 -54.77
C GLU A 229 -6.47 11.30 -53.62
N TRP A 230 -5.31 10.67 -53.75
CA TRP A 230 -4.24 10.71 -52.74
C TRP A 230 -3.60 12.10 -52.62
N GLN A 231 -3.43 12.81 -53.74
CA GLN A 231 -2.82 14.15 -53.76
C GLN A 231 -3.72 15.22 -53.12
N THR A 232 -5.05 15.08 -53.19
CA THR A 232 -5.99 16.00 -52.54
C THR A 232 -5.99 15.87 -51.01
N LEU A 233 -5.77 14.66 -50.46
CA LEU A 233 -5.79 14.42 -49.01
C LEU A 233 -4.52 14.92 -48.29
N GLN A 234 -3.35 14.89 -48.95
CA GLN A 234 -2.10 15.36 -48.35
C GLN A 234 -2.07 16.88 -48.06
N THR A 235 -2.84 17.69 -48.80
CA THR A 235 -2.84 19.14 -48.61
C THR A 235 -3.51 19.58 -47.30
N ASN A 236 -4.40 18.76 -46.73
CA ASN A 236 -5.05 19.04 -45.45
C ASN A 236 -4.22 18.61 -44.22
N HIS A 237 -3.30 17.65 -44.36
CA HIS A 237 -2.49 17.16 -43.24
C HIS A 237 -1.38 18.14 -42.79
N LYS A 238 -0.98 19.09 -43.65
CA LYS A 238 0.01 20.13 -43.31
C LYS A 238 -0.50 21.19 -42.30
N LYS A 239 -1.81 21.32 -42.09
CA LYS A 239 -2.38 22.28 -41.12
C LYS A 239 -2.31 21.77 -39.67
N GLY A 240 -2.42 20.47 -39.42
CA GLY A 240 -2.39 19.89 -38.06
C GLY A 240 -1.03 20.01 -37.35
N GLY A 241 0.08 19.92 -38.09
CA GLY A 241 1.42 20.03 -37.53
C GLY A 241 1.76 21.43 -36.98
N ARG A 242 1.14 22.49 -37.50
CA ARG A 242 1.30 23.85 -36.96
C ARG A 242 0.58 24.03 -35.63
N VAL A 243 -0.62 23.46 -35.49
CA VAL A 243 -1.40 23.55 -34.25
C VAL A 243 -0.71 22.79 -33.12
N ALA A 244 -0.19 21.59 -33.37
CA ALA A 244 0.55 20.82 -32.37
C ALA A 244 1.84 21.53 -31.92
N LYS A 245 2.57 22.20 -32.84
CA LYS A 245 3.74 23.00 -32.49
C LYS A 245 3.39 24.24 -31.66
N ILE A 246 2.28 24.91 -31.97
CA ILE A 246 1.79 26.03 -31.17
C ILE A 246 1.44 25.56 -29.76
N ILE A 247 0.69 24.46 -29.62
CA ILE A 247 0.33 23.90 -28.31
C ILE A 247 1.59 23.54 -27.49
N LEU A 248 2.60 22.91 -28.11
CA LEU A 248 3.85 22.55 -27.43
C LEU A 248 4.62 23.80 -26.94
N VAL A 249 4.71 24.83 -27.77
CA VAL A 249 5.38 26.10 -27.40
C VAL A 249 4.62 26.81 -26.29
N THR A 250 3.29 26.84 -26.34
CA THR A 250 2.46 27.42 -25.27
C THR A 250 2.64 26.65 -23.96
N LEU A 251 2.71 25.31 -24.02
CA LEU A 251 2.90 24.47 -22.83
C LEU A 251 4.28 24.66 -22.21
N LEU A 252 5.33 24.80 -23.02
CA LEU A 252 6.68 25.15 -22.57
C LEU A 252 6.75 26.56 -21.98
N ALA A 253 6.02 27.53 -22.56
CA ALA A 253 5.95 28.88 -22.03
C ALA A 253 5.24 28.92 -20.66
N VAL A 254 4.14 28.18 -20.50
CA VAL A 254 3.43 28.02 -19.21
C VAL A 254 4.33 27.35 -18.18
N LEU A 255 5.07 26.30 -18.57
CA LEU A 255 6.00 25.62 -17.68
C LEU A 255 7.15 26.53 -17.22
N ALA A 256 7.71 27.33 -18.13
CA ALA A 256 8.70 28.35 -17.78
C ALA A 256 8.12 29.42 -16.84
N LEU A 257 6.86 29.81 -17.03
CA LEU A 257 6.15 30.75 -16.17
C LEU A 257 5.90 30.14 -14.77
N PHE A 258 5.59 28.85 -14.68
CA PHE A 258 5.50 28.12 -13.41
C PHE A 258 6.86 28.01 -12.71
N VAL A 259 7.95 27.78 -13.44
CA VAL A 259 9.30 27.76 -12.86
C VAL A 259 9.70 29.14 -12.34
N VAL A 260 9.42 30.20 -13.09
CA VAL A 260 9.66 31.59 -12.64
C VAL A 260 8.77 31.94 -11.46
N ALA A 261 7.49 31.54 -11.46
CA ALA A 261 6.59 31.71 -10.34
C ALA A 261 7.04 30.90 -9.10
N ALA A 262 7.58 29.70 -9.27
CA ALA A 262 8.15 28.88 -8.19
C ALA A 262 9.43 29.49 -7.61
N ILE A 263 10.26 30.11 -8.44
CA ILE A 263 11.46 30.86 -8.00
C ILE A 263 11.05 32.16 -7.30
N LEU A 264 10.00 32.85 -7.77
CA LEU A 264 9.47 34.04 -7.10
C LEU A 264 8.76 33.70 -5.80
N THR A 265 8.02 32.59 -5.73
CA THR A 265 7.43 32.10 -4.48
C THR A 265 8.48 31.56 -3.53
N SER A 266 9.62 31.03 -3.97
CA SER A 266 10.71 30.67 -3.03
C SER A 266 11.39 31.91 -2.44
N ILE A 267 11.50 33.00 -3.20
CA ILE A 267 12.00 34.30 -2.70
C ILE A 267 10.99 34.97 -1.74
N VAL A 268 9.68 34.85 -2.00
CA VAL A 268 8.63 35.37 -1.10
C VAL A 268 8.38 34.45 0.11
N SER A 269 8.56 33.13 -0.04
CA SER A 269 8.45 32.16 1.07
C SER A 269 9.60 32.29 2.06
N ASN A 270 10.74 32.85 1.67
CA ASN A 270 11.80 33.25 2.61
C ASN A 270 11.39 34.36 3.59
N ARG A 271 10.21 34.99 3.45
CA ARG A 271 9.65 35.89 4.48
C ARG A 271 8.57 35.25 5.35
N PHE A 272 8.13 34.03 5.05
CA PHE A 272 7.12 33.29 5.85
C PHE A 272 7.64 31.95 6.39
N SER A 273 8.96 31.73 6.37
CA SER A 273 9.65 30.58 6.96
C SER A 273 9.67 30.59 8.50
N ASN A 274 8.50 30.55 9.15
CA ASN A 274 8.40 30.32 10.60
C ASN A 274 7.62 29.03 10.96
N THR A 275 7.20 28.20 10.00
CA THR A 275 6.40 27.00 10.31
C THR A 275 6.95 25.68 9.80
N THR A 276 8.08 25.66 9.09
CA THR A 276 8.72 24.41 8.61
C THR A 276 9.87 23.90 9.49
N SER A 277 10.20 24.54 10.62
CA SER A 277 11.22 24.02 11.54
C SER A 277 10.70 22.99 12.55
N PHE A 278 9.40 22.68 12.58
CA PHE A 278 8.82 21.83 13.64
C PHE A 278 9.04 20.32 13.43
N LEU A 279 9.38 19.86 12.22
CA LEU A 279 9.45 18.43 11.88
C LEU A 279 10.88 17.88 11.77
N SER A 280 11.90 18.70 11.93
CA SER A 280 13.31 18.29 11.74
C SER A 280 14.25 18.80 12.83
N ASP A 281 13.73 19.56 13.78
CA ASP A 281 14.53 20.06 14.88
C ASP A 281 14.53 19.02 16.00
N SER A 282 15.71 18.48 16.32
CA SER A 282 15.92 17.57 17.46
C SER A 282 15.82 18.30 18.81
N SER A 283 15.37 19.55 18.80
CA SER A 283 15.17 20.35 20.00
C SER A 283 14.00 19.82 20.83
N MET A 284 14.14 19.91 22.15
CA MET A 284 13.11 19.49 23.09
C MET A 284 11.91 20.43 23.00
N GLN A 285 10.77 19.93 22.54
CA GLN A 285 9.53 20.66 22.36
C GLN A 285 8.44 20.12 23.29
N PRO A 286 7.58 20.97 23.87
CA PRO A 286 6.50 20.52 24.73
C PRO A 286 5.45 19.73 23.94
N TYR A 287 5.14 18.53 24.42
CA TYR A 287 4.03 17.69 23.99
C TYR A 287 2.98 17.63 25.09
N THR A 288 1.70 17.59 24.71
CA THR A 288 0.57 17.50 25.63
C THR A 288 -0.32 16.33 25.20
N SER A 289 -0.52 15.35 26.09
CA SER A 289 -1.49 14.28 25.90
C SER A 289 -2.85 14.72 26.43
N SER A 290 -3.82 14.89 25.54
CA SER A 290 -5.22 15.15 25.91
C SER A 290 -5.90 13.93 26.53
N GLU A 291 -5.47 12.72 26.15
CA GLU A 291 -6.04 11.45 26.62
C GLU A 291 -5.63 11.13 28.06
N HIS A 292 -4.36 11.38 28.39
CA HIS A 292 -3.79 11.01 29.68
C HIS A 292 -3.46 12.21 30.58
N GLY A 293 -3.76 13.44 30.15
CA GLY A 293 -3.71 14.62 31.00
C GLY A 293 -2.32 14.95 31.53
N PHE A 294 -1.30 14.87 30.66
CA PHE A 294 0.06 15.26 31.00
C PHE A 294 0.70 16.10 29.89
N ARG A 295 1.72 16.86 30.29
CA ARG A 295 2.63 17.60 29.41
C ARG A 295 4.07 17.18 29.70
N VAL A 296 4.90 17.00 28.68
CA VAL A 296 6.33 16.69 28.80
C VAL A 296 7.06 17.11 27.53
N ASN A 297 8.37 17.38 27.59
CA ASN A 297 9.13 17.75 26.40
C ASN A 297 9.67 16.51 25.66
N PHE A 298 9.48 16.42 24.34
CA PHE A 298 10.07 15.38 23.47
C PHE A 298 10.96 16.02 22.39
N PRO A 299 11.96 15.31 21.84
CA PRO A 299 12.72 15.76 20.68
C PRO A 299 11.89 15.58 19.39
N GLY A 300 10.91 16.47 19.20
CA GLY A 300 9.89 16.38 18.15
C GLY A 300 8.61 15.69 18.61
N PHE A 301 7.74 15.35 17.67
CA PHE A 301 6.44 14.74 17.97
C PHE A 301 6.59 13.23 18.27
N PRO A 302 6.07 12.72 19.41
CA PRO A 302 6.13 11.30 19.74
C PRO A 302 5.13 10.47 18.94
N GLU A 303 5.47 9.21 18.70
CA GLU A 303 4.56 8.17 18.22
C GLU A 303 3.72 7.65 19.40
N THR A 304 2.51 7.16 19.12
CA THR A 304 1.59 6.62 20.13
C THR A 304 1.23 5.19 19.80
N GLU A 305 1.38 4.30 20.77
CA GLU A 305 1.06 2.87 20.68
C GLU A 305 0.14 2.47 21.84
N HIS A 306 -0.90 1.68 21.56
CA HIS A 306 -1.79 1.12 22.56
C HIS A 306 -1.59 -0.39 22.65
N SER A 307 -1.46 -0.89 23.88
CA SER A 307 -1.26 -2.31 24.16
C SER A 307 -1.92 -2.70 25.47
N SER A 308 -1.75 -3.93 25.91
CA SER A 308 -2.22 -4.39 27.21
C SER A 308 -1.25 -5.41 27.80
N VAL A 309 -1.12 -5.42 29.12
CA VAL A 309 -0.30 -6.39 29.86
C VAL A 309 -1.14 -7.13 30.88
N ASP A 310 -0.99 -8.45 30.96
CA ASP A 310 -1.61 -9.24 32.00
C ASP A 310 -0.73 -9.24 33.27
N VAL A 311 -1.27 -8.68 34.35
CA VAL A 311 -0.63 -8.64 35.66
C VAL A 311 -1.54 -9.36 36.65
N GLU A 312 -1.07 -10.49 37.18
CA GLU A 312 -1.81 -11.30 38.16
C GLU A 312 -3.22 -11.72 37.68
N GLY A 313 -3.35 -12.04 36.40
CA GLY A 313 -4.63 -12.46 35.79
C GLY A 313 -5.57 -11.30 35.46
N ARG A 314 -5.10 -10.05 35.51
CA ARG A 314 -5.84 -8.86 35.11
C ARG A 314 -5.16 -8.19 33.91
N THR A 315 -5.95 -7.87 32.90
CA THR A 315 -5.47 -7.14 31.72
C THR A 315 -5.45 -5.64 32.02
N ILE A 316 -4.27 -5.05 32.02
CA ILE A 316 -4.04 -3.61 32.23
C ILE A 316 -3.84 -2.95 30.87
N PRO A 317 -4.69 -2.00 30.45
CA PRO A 317 -4.47 -1.24 29.23
C PRO A 317 -3.25 -0.33 29.39
N LEU A 318 -2.42 -0.27 28.36
CA LEU A 318 -1.22 0.55 28.29
C LEU A 318 -1.29 1.47 27.08
N THR A 319 -0.88 2.72 27.26
CA THR A 319 -0.60 3.63 26.16
C THR A 319 0.82 4.15 26.28
N GLN A 320 1.56 4.10 25.19
CA GLN A 320 2.96 4.49 25.13
C GLN A 320 3.14 5.63 24.14
N TYR A 321 3.73 6.72 24.61
CA TYR A 321 4.18 7.85 23.80
C TYR A 321 5.69 7.78 23.69
N SER A 322 6.25 7.54 22.50
CA SER A 322 7.69 7.31 22.33
C SER A 322 8.29 8.18 21.23
N LYS A 323 9.53 8.59 21.40
CA LYS A 323 10.32 9.21 20.33
C LYS A 323 11.74 8.68 20.36
N PHE A 324 12.09 7.93 19.33
CA PHE A 324 13.45 7.46 19.09
C PHE A 324 14.19 8.43 18.15
N PHE A 325 15.49 8.57 18.37
CA PHE A 325 16.39 9.43 17.62
C PHE A 325 17.79 8.83 17.60
N ASP A 326 18.70 9.44 16.82
CA ASP A 326 20.07 8.93 16.66
C ASP A 326 20.10 7.49 16.11
N ASN A 327 19.37 7.26 15.01
CA ASN A 327 19.17 5.94 14.39
C ASN A 327 18.63 4.88 15.36
N ASP A 328 17.62 5.25 16.14
CA ASP A 328 16.95 4.41 17.14
C ASP A 328 17.83 3.91 18.29
N SER A 329 19.04 4.47 18.43
CA SER A 329 19.94 4.16 19.56
C SER A 329 19.58 4.92 20.84
N LYS A 330 18.78 5.99 20.71
CA LYS A 330 18.31 6.80 21.84
C LYS A 330 16.81 6.99 21.77
N GLY A 331 16.16 7.10 22.93
CA GLY A 331 14.74 7.41 22.96
C GLY A 331 14.24 7.91 24.30
N TYR A 332 13.13 8.64 24.26
CA TYR A 332 12.31 8.99 25.41
C TYR A 332 10.93 8.37 25.25
N MET A 333 10.33 7.97 26.37
CA MET A 333 9.00 7.38 26.38
C MET A 333 8.22 7.83 27.62
N VAL A 334 6.91 7.95 27.47
CA VAL A 334 5.96 8.01 28.58
C VAL A 334 4.95 6.89 28.36
N GLN A 335 4.92 5.93 29.28
CA GLN A 335 3.95 4.85 29.29
C GLN A 335 2.91 5.11 30.39
N THR A 336 1.64 4.95 30.07
CA THR A 336 0.52 5.10 31.00
C THR A 336 -0.21 3.77 31.14
N GLY A 337 -0.45 3.35 32.38
CA GLY A 337 -1.25 2.16 32.70
C GLY A 337 -2.36 2.48 33.68
N GLU A 338 -3.55 1.95 33.45
CA GLU A 338 -4.73 2.19 34.29
C GLU A 338 -5.07 0.96 35.14
N TYR A 339 -4.91 1.10 36.45
CA TYR A 339 -5.24 0.09 37.46
C TYR A 339 -6.67 0.31 37.97
N THR A 340 -7.33 -0.75 38.46
CA THR A 340 -8.66 -0.58 39.08
C THR A 340 -8.55 0.14 40.42
N SER A 341 -9.57 0.94 40.78
CA SER A 341 -9.60 1.70 42.04
C SER A 341 -9.44 0.83 43.28
N GLU A 342 -9.94 -0.40 43.24
CA GLU A 342 -9.79 -1.39 44.32
C GLU A 342 -8.33 -1.68 44.68
N ILE A 343 -7.45 -1.78 43.68
CA ILE A 343 -6.03 -2.10 43.89
C ILE A 343 -5.34 -0.93 44.57
N VAL A 344 -5.60 0.30 44.11
CA VAL A 344 -4.99 1.50 44.67
C VAL A 344 -5.51 1.80 46.09
N GLN A 345 -6.83 1.67 46.31
CA GLN A 345 -7.47 1.96 47.59
C GLN A 345 -7.09 0.98 48.71
N SER A 346 -6.52 -0.18 48.37
CA SER A 346 -5.95 -1.12 49.36
C SER A 346 -4.70 -0.58 50.08
N GLY A 347 -4.21 0.61 49.73
CA GLY A 347 -2.97 1.18 50.26
C GLY A 347 -1.71 0.58 49.64
N ASN A 348 -1.85 -0.20 48.56
CA ASN A 348 -0.77 -0.91 47.89
C ASN A 348 -0.08 -0.07 46.79
N GLU A 349 -0.08 1.25 46.93
CA GLU A 349 0.53 2.18 45.97
C GLU A 349 2.01 1.85 45.70
N ARG A 350 2.75 1.50 46.76
CA ARG A 350 4.16 1.10 46.66
C ARG A 350 4.32 -0.24 45.96
N GLY A 351 3.44 -1.21 46.20
CA GLY A 351 3.49 -2.50 45.49
C GLY A 351 3.21 -2.37 44.00
N ILE A 352 2.37 -1.40 43.58
CA ILE A 352 2.19 -1.09 42.16
C ILE A 352 3.49 -0.57 41.53
N ILE A 353 4.14 0.39 42.20
CA ILE A 353 5.40 0.98 41.74
C ILE A 353 6.51 -0.08 41.69
N ASP A 354 6.63 -0.90 42.74
CA ASP A 354 7.61 -1.99 42.80
C ASP A 354 7.30 -3.07 41.76
N GLY A 355 6.02 -3.36 41.53
CA GLY A 355 5.55 -4.26 40.48
C GLY A 355 5.97 -3.80 39.09
N ALA A 356 5.83 -2.50 38.79
CA ALA A 356 6.28 -1.93 37.53
C ALA A 356 7.82 -2.00 37.37
N ILE A 357 8.57 -1.60 38.39
CA ILE A 357 10.05 -1.67 38.39
C ILE A 357 10.53 -3.11 38.15
N ASN A 358 9.95 -4.07 38.86
CA ASN A 358 10.30 -5.48 38.73
C ASN A 358 9.78 -6.10 37.43
N GLY A 359 8.66 -5.61 36.90
CA GLY A 359 8.12 -6.01 35.60
C GLY A 359 9.08 -5.66 34.47
N THR A 360 9.62 -4.44 34.46
CA THR A 360 10.67 -4.04 33.52
C THR A 360 11.93 -4.89 33.70
N ALA A 361 12.35 -5.16 34.94
CA ALA A 361 13.54 -6.00 35.22
C ALA A 361 13.43 -7.44 34.70
N LYS A 362 12.20 -7.98 34.63
CA LYS A 362 11.93 -9.34 34.13
C LYS A 362 11.75 -9.41 32.63
N SER A 363 11.69 -8.26 31.94
CA SER A 363 11.55 -8.23 30.49
C SER A 363 12.86 -8.64 29.82
N ASP A 364 12.75 -9.41 28.74
CA ASP A 364 13.91 -9.93 28.03
C ASP A 364 14.86 -8.80 27.60
N GLY A 365 16.14 -8.95 27.92
CA GLY A 365 17.19 -7.99 27.58
C GLY A 365 17.39 -6.87 28.59
N TYR A 366 16.59 -6.77 29.66
CA TYR A 366 16.77 -5.79 30.73
C TYR A 366 17.50 -6.38 31.94
N THR A 367 18.32 -5.57 32.62
CA THR A 367 18.96 -5.93 33.88
C THR A 367 18.88 -4.76 34.84
N LEU A 368 18.24 -4.95 35.99
CA LEU A 368 18.11 -3.92 37.02
C LEU A 368 19.47 -3.65 37.69
N LEU A 369 19.90 -2.39 37.68
CA LEU A 369 21.14 -1.94 38.32
C LEU A 369 20.87 -1.33 39.70
N SER A 370 19.85 -0.47 39.80
CA SER A 370 19.47 0.20 41.04
C SER A 370 18.01 0.62 41.00
N SER A 371 17.37 0.72 42.16
CA SER A 371 16.02 1.25 42.30
C SER A 371 15.84 1.96 43.64
N SER A 372 14.92 2.92 43.66
CA SER A 372 14.45 3.58 44.88
C SER A 372 12.96 3.85 44.77
N ASN A 373 12.18 3.35 45.71
CA ASN A 373 10.71 3.45 45.72
C ASN A 373 10.17 4.41 46.79
N ASN A 374 11.02 5.23 47.41
CA ASN A 374 10.65 6.16 48.49
C ASN A 374 10.69 7.64 48.06
N SER A 375 10.39 7.90 46.79
CA SER A 375 10.36 9.27 46.25
C SER A 375 8.93 9.79 46.08
N SER A 376 8.84 11.09 45.80
CA SER A 376 7.62 11.71 45.29
C SER A 376 7.95 12.68 44.16
N VAL A 377 7.06 12.77 43.18
CA VAL A 377 7.12 13.76 42.09
C VAL A 377 5.81 14.53 42.10
N GLN A 378 5.90 15.86 42.24
CA GLN A 378 4.72 16.74 42.31
C GLN A 378 3.72 16.34 43.40
N GLY A 379 4.21 15.79 44.52
CA GLY A 379 3.38 15.32 45.63
C GLY A 379 2.79 13.92 45.47
N TYR A 380 3.01 13.26 44.33
CA TYR A 380 2.52 11.90 44.07
C TYR A 380 3.58 10.84 44.40
N PRO A 381 3.18 9.67 44.92
CA PRO A 381 4.10 8.54 45.14
C PRO A 381 4.86 8.18 43.87
N SER A 382 6.18 8.06 43.97
CA SER A 382 7.02 7.66 42.84
C SER A 382 8.16 6.72 43.22
N GLY A 383 8.66 6.00 42.22
CA GLY A 383 9.86 5.18 42.31
C GLY A 383 10.70 5.28 41.05
N ASN A 384 12.01 5.37 41.21
CA ASN A 384 12.96 5.39 40.10
C ASN A 384 13.74 4.09 40.03
N ALA A 385 14.23 3.77 38.84
CA ALA A 385 15.12 2.65 38.63
C ALA A 385 16.02 2.89 37.43
N SER A 386 17.22 2.33 37.48
CA SER A 386 18.17 2.28 36.38
C SER A 386 18.40 0.83 35.96
N TYR A 387 18.44 0.59 34.66
CA TYR A 387 18.66 -0.71 34.05
C TYR A 387 19.75 -0.60 32.99
N THR A 388 20.29 -1.74 32.57
CA THR A 388 20.84 -1.90 31.23
C THR A 388 19.84 -2.61 30.33
N ALA A 389 19.80 -2.24 29.06
CA ALA A 389 19.04 -2.95 28.01
C ALA A 389 19.99 -3.40 26.90
N THR A 390 19.95 -4.68 26.53
CA THR A 390 20.77 -5.22 25.43
C THR A 390 19.91 -5.42 24.19
N GLN A 391 20.20 -4.67 23.12
CA GLN A 391 19.50 -4.76 21.84
C GLN A 391 20.51 -4.87 20.69
N SER A 392 20.32 -5.86 19.81
CA SER A 392 21.20 -6.11 18.66
C SER A 392 22.71 -6.21 19.02
N GLY A 393 23.02 -6.73 20.20
CA GLY A 393 24.39 -6.88 20.71
C GLY A 393 25.03 -5.61 21.26
N GLN A 394 24.27 -4.51 21.38
CA GLN A 394 24.69 -3.27 22.05
C GLN A 394 23.96 -3.13 23.39
N THR A 395 24.66 -2.62 24.40
CA THR A 395 24.09 -2.36 25.73
C THR A 395 23.86 -0.87 25.91
N TYR A 396 22.64 -0.52 26.34
CA TYR A 396 22.20 0.86 26.57
C TYR A 396 21.84 1.05 28.04
N ASP A 397 22.16 2.22 28.58
CA ASP A 397 21.62 2.64 29.87
C ASP A 397 20.15 3.01 29.73
N VAL A 398 19.34 2.58 30.68
CA VAL A 398 17.92 2.87 30.75
C VAL A 398 17.60 3.47 32.11
N TYR A 399 16.91 4.61 32.11
CA TYR A 399 16.44 5.24 33.33
C TYR A 399 14.93 5.34 33.32
N THR A 400 14.32 5.07 34.47
CA THR A 400 12.87 5.11 34.63
C THR A 400 12.47 5.89 35.87
N ILE A 401 11.31 6.53 35.80
CA ILE A 401 10.58 7.01 36.97
C ILE A 401 9.10 6.67 36.81
N ASN A 402 8.55 6.01 37.80
CA ASN A 402 7.17 5.55 37.90
C ASN A 402 6.46 6.49 38.87
N ILE A 403 5.36 7.11 38.44
CA ILE A 403 4.58 8.07 39.23
C ILE A 403 3.14 7.57 39.27
N LEU A 404 2.60 7.31 40.46
CA LEU A 404 1.22 6.86 40.62
C LEU A 404 0.33 8.05 40.99
N ARG A 405 -0.64 8.37 40.13
CA ARG A 405 -1.65 9.40 40.38
C ARG A 405 -3.04 8.77 40.27
N ASN A 406 -3.74 8.68 41.40
CA ASN A 406 -5.02 7.96 41.50
C ASN A 406 -4.84 6.52 41.00
N THR A 407 -5.64 6.12 40.00
CA THR A 407 -5.60 4.80 39.34
C THR A 407 -4.57 4.67 38.23
N LYS A 408 -3.86 5.74 37.88
CA LYS A 408 -2.99 5.78 36.69
C LYS A 408 -1.51 5.80 37.07
N LEU A 409 -0.77 4.85 36.55
CA LEU A 409 0.69 4.80 36.64
C LEU A 409 1.29 5.45 35.39
N TYR A 410 2.18 6.43 35.59
CA TYR A 410 2.94 7.10 34.55
C TYR A 410 4.39 6.68 34.68
N THR A 411 4.93 5.98 33.68
CA THR A 411 6.32 5.54 33.64
C THR A 411 7.04 6.33 32.57
N LEU A 412 7.92 7.24 32.99
CA LEU A 412 8.82 7.95 32.10
C LEU A 412 10.08 7.12 31.93
N ILE A 413 10.50 6.90 30.69
CA ILE A 413 11.62 6.01 30.34
C ILE A 413 12.56 6.78 29.40
N SER A 414 13.85 6.55 29.56
CA SER A 414 14.84 6.86 28.52
C SER A 414 15.72 5.67 28.22
N ILE A 415 16.19 5.56 26.99
CA ILE A 415 17.11 4.53 26.50
C ILE A 415 18.28 5.22 25.81
N GLY A 416 19.52 4.85 26.15
CA GLY A 416 20.73 5.36 25.48
C GLY A 416 21.03 6.84 25.73
N VAL A 417 20.33 7.45 26.68
CA VAL A 417 20.40 8.88 27.03
C VAL A 417 21.14 9.04 28.35
N SER A 418 21.85 10.17 28.54
CA SER A 418 22.56 10.43 29.79
C SER A 418 21.59 10.63 30.96
N LYS A 419 22.02 10.30 32.18
CA LYS A 419 21.21 10.52 33.38
C LYS A 419 20.76 11.99 33.53
N THR A 420 21.64 12.94 33.22
CA THR A 420 21.35 14.38 33.25
C THR A 420 20.22 14.76 32.29
N ASP A 421 20.24 14.24 31.07
CA ASP A 421 19.21 14.53 30.08
C ASP A 421 17.88 13.85 30.42
N PHE A 422 17.93 12.67 31.04
CA PHE A 422 16.74 12.03 31.60
C PHE A 422 16.14 12.86 32.75
N ASP A 423 16.97 13.39 33.64
CA ASP A 423 16.49 14.25 34.73
C ASP A 423 15.86 15.54 34.20
N ALA A 424 16.38 16.10 33.12
CA ALA A 424 15.77 17.23 32.42
C ALA A 424 14.41 16.85 31.79
N PHE A 425 14.31 15.66 31.19
CA PHE A 425 13.05 15.13 30.65
C PHE A 425 12.00 14.98 31.75
N VAL A 426 12.35 14.33 32.87
CA VAL A 426 11.47 14.19 34.04
C VAL A 426 11.06 15.55 34.63
N SER A 427 12.00 16.50 34.71
CA SER A 427 11.71 17.84 35.22
C SER A 427 10.74 18.63 34.33
N SER A 428 10.64 18.27 33.04
CA SER A 428 9.68 18.88 32.11
C SER A 428 8.26 18.29 32.22
N PHE A 429 8.11 17.16 32.90
CA PHE A 429 6.82 16.48 33.05
C PHE A 429 5.90 17.26 34.00
N GLN A 430 4.64 17.44 33.61
CA GLN A 430 3.61 18.13 34.40
C GLN A 430 2.27 17.45 34.19
N PHE A 431 1.52 17.25 35.27
CA PHE A 431 0.11 16.91 35.18
C PHE A 431 -0.72 18.13 34.75
N ILE A 432 -1.74 17.89 33.91
CA ILE A 432 -2.72 18.88 33.48
C ILE A 432 -4.00 18.74 34.32
#